data_AF-A0A9Q4PWY1-F1
#
_entry.id   AF-A0A9Q4PWY1-F1
#
_cell.length_a   1.000
_cell.length_b   1.000
_cell.length_c   1.000
_cell.angle_alpha   90.00
_cell.angle_beta   90.00
_cell.angle_gamma   90.00
#
_symmetry.space_group_name_H-M   'P 1'
#
loop_
_entity.id
_entity.type
_entity.pdbx_description
1 polymer ?
#
loop_
_entity_poly.entity_id
_entity_poly.type
_entity_poly.pdbx_seq_one_letter_code
_entity_poly.pdbx_strand_id
1 'polypeptide(L)'
;MQKLDQIYKLLIAFSLLFLLSACDDKKDLKTPLEPTGGVISNNALSYLNSLRLRSDLSTLSKNDILTTSAQNHAKYTFTNKVDSHNEVSNLPNFTGATPKDRAFSVGYFTQISENLSVGAEDEVASIDGLMSAIYHRFGFLDTKINEIGYAKFGDEKSQNFVYNMGNSKLNDFCKKAKSDNGYGKFYTKVCKNENVAISEDKYNSLNRINRNEYVYFPNSVQTKAFFSRETPDPMPECRITANPVSIEFNEFRKPVKMKSFKVFENENELKNSKILTKQNDPNSIFNEFQFAFFSKDVFKFNQDYKVLFSYIQDNKEKNLEWSFKTSSPKFPYFVVKDGDKIGVEANKWYSIFFEPNDCNDVFTSYKTTYRFMKKPLIESLDTNLININLSGSKNAKLTIKTDNGKKITVYITNSSGGFFINKLYLGVILVIILALFFIIRRR
;
A
#
# COMPACT_ATOMS: atom_id res chain seq x y z
N MET A 1 -37.63 -42.26 44.27
CA MET A 1 -37.64 -40.78 44.41
C MET A 1 -36.24 -40.16 44.55
N GLN A 2 -35.31 -40.72 45.34
CA GLN A 2 -33.97 -40.12 45.54
C GLN A 2 -33.07 -40.00 44.30
N LYS A 3 -33.08 -40.98 43.37
CA LYS A 3 -32.29 -40.91 42.11
C LYS A 3 -32.80 -39.85 41.13
N LEU A 4 -34.09 -39.50 41.22
CA LEU A 4 -34.69 -38.51 40.32
C LEU A 4 -34.33 -37.09 40.76
N ASP A 5 -34.35 -36.81 42.07
CA ASP A 5 -33.95 -35.54 42.66
C ASP A 5 -32.47 -35.17 42.38
N GLN A 6 -31.61 -36.18 42.30
CA GLN A 6 -30.19 -36.03 41.95
C GLN A 6 -29.98 -35.64 40.47
N ILE A 7 -30.82 -36.15 39.57
CA ILE A 7 -30.81 -35.79 38.14
C ILE A 7 -31.40 -34.38 37.94
N TYR A 8 -32.43 -34.00 38.69
CA TYR A 8 -32.97 -32.63 38.69
C TYR A 8 -31.96 -31.60 39.16
N LYS A 9 -31.21 -31.88 40.24
CA LYS A 9 -30.11 -31.00 40.69
C LYS A 9 -29.01 -30.87 39.65
N LEU A 10 -28.71 -31.95 38.91
CA LEU A 10 -27.70 -31.95 37.84
C LEU A 10 -28.15 -31.14 36.61
N LEU A 11 -29.42 -31.22 36.22
CA LEU A 11 -29.99 -30.47 35.09
C LEU A 11 -30.19 -28.98 35.41
N ILE A 12 -30.61 -28.64 36.62
CA ILE A 12 -30.69 -27.25 37.09
C ILE A 12 -29.28 -26.66 37.20
N ALA A 13 -28.30 -27.43 37.72
CA ALA A 13 -26.90 -27.03 37.70
C ALA A 13 -26.36 -26.85 36.27
N PHE A 14 -26.75 -27.67 35.29
CA PHE A 14 -26.37 -27.49 33.88
C PHE A 14 -27.00 -26.24 33.25
N SER A 15 -28.26 -25.91 33.58
CA SER A 15 -28.92 -24.68 33.13
C SER A 15 -28.37 -23.42 33.80
N LEU A 16 -27.98 -23.50 35.08
CA LEU A 16 -27.29 -22.42 35.78
C LEU A 16 -25.85 -22.27 35.31
N LEU A 17 -25.14 -23.35 34.95
CA LEU A 17 -23.81 -23.27 34.31
C LEU A 17 -23.89 -22.63 32.91
N PHE A 18 -24.97 -22.89 32.16
CA PHE A 18 -25.19 -22.23 30.87
C PHE A 18 -25.56 -20.74 31.01
N LEU A 19 -26.20 -20.35 32.11
CA LEU A 19 -26.51 -18.95 32.42
C LEU A 19 -25.32 -18.20 33.07
N LEU A 20 -24.42 -18.90 33.78
CA LEU A 20 -23.26 -18.32 34.45
C LEU A 20 -21.99 -18.27 33.58
N SER A 21 -21.93 -18.99 32.45
CA SER A 21 -20.79 -18.90 31.51
C SER A 21 -20.85 -17.73 30.53
N ALA A 22 -21.93 -16.92 30.57
CA ALA A 22 -22.12 -15.78 29.66
C ALA A 22 -21.63 -14.43 30.21
N CYS A 23 -21.13 -14.40 31.45
CA CYS A 23 -20.75 -13.17 32.15
C CYS A 23 -19.29 -13.21 32.64
N ASP A 24 -18.29 -13.42 31.76
CA ASP A 24 -16.91 -13.07 32.15
C ASP A 24 -15.88 -12.86 31.03
N ASP A 25 -16.25 -12.27 29.88
CA ASP A 25 -15.29 -12.11 28.76
C ASP A 25 -15.15 -10.64 28.27
N LYS A 26 -15.68 -9.67 29.03
CA LYS A 26 -15.65 -8.24 28.65
C LYS A 26 -14.44 -7.46 29.14
N LYS A 27 -13.62 -8.00 30.04
CA LYS A 27 -12.67 -7.15 30.79
C LYS A 27 -11.50 -6.60 29.96
N ASP A 28 -11.13 -7.22 28.83
CA ASP A 28 -9.89 -6.85 28.11
C ASP A 28 -10.04 -6.79 26.57
N LEU A 29 -11.20 -6.40 26.03
CA LEU A 29 -11.32 -6.20 24.59
C LEU A 29 -10.69 -4.85 24.19
N LYS A 30 -9.73 -4.87 23.26
CA LYS A 30 -9.26 -3.63 22.63
C LYS A 30 -10.41 -2.95 21.89
N THR A 31 -10.43 -1.63 21.95
CA THR A 31 -11.33 -0.76 21.17
C THR A 31 -10.68 -0.36 19.85
N PRO A 32 -11.48 -0.19 18.78
CA PRO A 32 -10.95 0.27 17.50
C PRO A 32 -10.40 1.69 17.62
N LEU A 33 -9.38 1.97 16.83
CA LEU A 33 -8.92 3.33 16.52
C LEU A 33 -9.77 3.86 15.36
N GLU A 34 -10.06 5.16 15.39
CA GLU A 34 -10.86 5.80 14.35
C GLU A 34 -10.00 6.21 13.14
N PRO A 35 -10.50 6.04 11.91
CA PRO A 35 -9.81 6.48 10.72
C PRO A 35 -9.84 8.02 10.63
N THR A 36 -8.75 8.60 10.13
CA THR A 36 -8.62 10.06 9.94
C THR A 36 -9.03 10.54 8.55
N GLY A 37 -9.65 9.65 7.75
CA GLY A 37 -10.04 9.89 6.37
C GLY A 37 -8.89 9.63 5.40
N GLY A 38 -9.18 8.91 4.31
CA GLY A 38 -8.25 8.68 3.21
C GLY A 38 -8.51 9.64 2.04
N VAL A 39 -7.57 9.70 1.09
CA VAL A 39 -7.81 10.43 -0.16
C VAL A 39 -8.83 9.64 -0.98
N ILE A 40 -9.90 10.30 -1.38
CA ILE A 40 -10.85 9.76 -2.35
C ILE A 40 -10.64 10.53 -3.65
N SER A 41 -10.09 9.86 -4.66
CA SER A 41 -9.95 10.39 -6.02
C SER A 41 -10.26 9.29 -7.02
N ASN A 42 -11.06 9.60 -8.03
CA ASN A 42 -11.29 8.75 -9.19
C ASN A 42 -10.48 9.21 -10.42
N ASN A 43 -9.54 10.15 -10.23
CA ASN A 43 -8.69 10.68 -11.28
C ASN A 43 -7.22 10.51 -10.87
N ALA A 44 -6.56 9.53 -11.47
CA ALA A 44 -5.17 9.20 -11.18
C ALA A 44 -4.23 10.40 -11.45
N LEU A 45 -4.44 11.12 -12.54
CA LEU A 45 -3.59 12.26 -12.91
C LEU A 45 -3.73 13.41 -11.92
N SER A 46 -4.96 13.77 -11.55
CA SER A 46 -5.20 14.82 -10.56
C SER A 46 -4.58 14.46 -9.21
N TYR A 47 -4.69 13.19 -8.79
CA TYR A 47 -4.10 12.75 -7.54
C TYR A 47 -2.57 12.77 -7.57
N LEU A 48 -1.95 12.21 -8.61
CA LEU A 48 -0.49 12.26 -8.79
C LEU A 48 0.02 13.70 -8.86
N ASN A 49 -0.67 14.58 -9.60
CA ASN A 49 -0.31 15.99 -9.68
C ASN A 49 -0.42 16.70 -8.32
N SER A 50 -1.35 16.30 -7.45
CA SER A 50 -1.41 16.82 -6.07
C SER A 50 -0.20 16.43 -5.23
N LEU A 51 0.37 15.24 -5.46
CA LEU A 51 1.59 14.78 -4.79
C LEU A 51 2.80 15.55 -5.33
N ARG A 52 2.90 15.70 -6.65
CA ARG A 52 3.97 16.47 -7.31
C ARG A 52 3.98 17.93 -6.86
N LEU A 53 2.83 18.60 -6.84
CA LEU A 53 2.72 19.99 -6.38
C LEU A 53 3.14 20.16 -4.91
N ARG A 54 2.82 19.19 -4.04
CA ARG A 54 3.27 19.22 -2.64
C ARG A 54 4.79 19.04 -2.51
N SER A 55 5.41 18.35 -3.44
CA SER A 55 6.87 18.25 -3.57
C SER A 55 7.48 19.35 -4.43
N ASP A 56 6.78 20.49 -4.57
CA ASP A 56 7.16 21.67 -5.36
C ASP A 56 7.38 21.42 -6.87
N LEU A 57 6.98 20.27 -7.39
CA LEU A 57 7.12 19.94 -8.80
C LEU A 57 5.96 20.47 -9.63
N SER A 58 6.26 20.75 -10.90
CA SER A 58 5.24 21.04 -11.91
C SER A 58 4.32 19.83 -12.15
N THR A 59 3.07 20.13 -12.47
CA THR A 59 2.08 19.13 -12.87
C THR A 59 2.46 18.49 -14.21
N LEU A 60 2.09 17.23 -14.37
CA LEU A 60 2.19 16.51 -15.62
C LEU A 60 0.96 16.79 -16.47
N SER A 61 1.19 17.08 -17.75
CA SER A 61 0.13 17.21 -18.75
C SER A 61 -0.23 15.84 -19.33
N LYS A 62 -1.51 15.58 -19.58
CA LYS A 62 -1.91 14.32 -20.22
C LYS A 62 -1.41 14.30 -21.67
N ASN A 63 -0.83 13.17 -22.08
CA ASN A 63 -0.41 12.89 -23.44
C ASN A 63 -1.13 11.64 -23.98
N ASP A 64 -1.88 11.78 -25.08
CA ASP A 64 -2.72 10.71 -25.62
C ASP A 64 -1.91 9.59 -26.32
N ILE A 65 -0.72 9.91 -26.86
CA ILE A 65 0.20 8.92 -27.43
C ILE A 65 0.70 8.00 -26.32
N LEU A 66 1.19 8.58 -25.22
CA LEU A 66 1.62 7.81 -24.05
C LEU A 66 0.45 7.06 -23.40
N THR A 67 -0.77 7.62 -23.45
CA THR A 67 -1.99 6.97 -22.93
C THR A 67 -2.31 5.73 -23.74
N THR A 68 -2.16 5.78 -25.06
CA THR A 68 -2.32 4.61 -25.94
C THR A 68 -1.28 3.54 -25.61
N SER A 69 -0.01 3.93 -25.44
CA SER A 69 1.06 3.01 -24.99
C SER A 69 0.72 2.35 -23.65
N ALA A 70 0.26 3.14 -22.67
CA ALA A 70 -0.12 2.64 -21.35
C ALA A 70 -1.32 1.68 -21.42
N GLN A 71 -2.33 2.00 -22.24
CA GLN A 71 -3.53 1.17 -22.42
C GLN A 71 -3.19 -0.19 -23.04
N ASN A 72 -2.30 -0.21 -24.04
CA ASN A 72 -1.82 -1.44 -24.66
C ASN A 72 -1.12 -2.33 -23.64
N HIS A 73 -0.22 -1.76 -22.83
CA HIS A 73 0.53 -2.53 -21.85
C HIS A 73 -0.33 -2.99 -20.66
N ALA A 74 -1.26 -2.17 -20.18
CA ALA A 74 -2.22 -2.58 -19.15
C ALA A 74 -3.07 -3.77 -19.62
N LYS A 75 -3.50 -3.76 -20.90
CA LYS A 75 -4.22 -4.88 -21.51
C LYS A 75 -3.33 -6.13 -21.65
N TYR A 76 -2.07 -5.95 -22.04
CA TYR A 76 -1.09 -7.03 -22.15
C TYR A 76 -0.85 -7.72 -20.81
N THR A 77 -0.54 -6.97 -19.75
CA THR A 77 -0.24 -7.52 -18.42
C THR A 77 -1.45 -8.24 -17.84
N PHE A 78 -2.65 -7.67 -17.99
CA PHE A 78 -3.89 -8.30 -17.51
C PHE A 78 -4.24 -9.58 -18.27
N THR A 79 -4.17 -9.55 -19.62
CA THR A 79 -4.51 -10.72 -20.46
C THR A 79 -3.56 -11.89 -20.19
N ASN A 80 -2.28 -11.59 -20.04
CA ASN A 80 -1.24 -12.60 -19.89
C ASN A 80 -0.95 -12.96 -18.42
N LYS A 81 -1.60 -12.29 -17.46
CA LYS A 81 -1.41 -12.49 -16.01
C LYS A 81 0.06 -12.35 -15.59
N VAL A 82 0.72 -11.32 -16.11
CA VAL A 82 2.14 -11.03 -15.84
C VAL A 82 2.28 -9.69 -15.12
N ASP A 83 3.21 -9.64 -14.17
CA ASP A 83 3.68 -8.42 -13.52
C ASP A 83 5.09 -8.13 -14.04
N SER A 84 5.16 -7.43 -15.18
CA SER A 84 6.43 -7.14 -15.86
C SER A 84 6.31 -5.92 -16.74
N HIS A 85 7.34 -5.06 -16.69
CA HIS A 85 7.52 -3.94 -17.61
C HIS A 85 7.80 -4.36 -19.06
N ASN A 86 8.21 -5.61 -19.28
CA ASN A 86 8.58 -6.11 -20.60
C ASN A 86 7.49 -6.99 -21.21
N GLU A 87 7.37 -6.94 -22.54
CA GLU A 87 6.47 -7.81 -23.30
C GLU A 87 7.24 -8.87 -24.08
N VAL A 88 6.61 -10.03 -24.27
CA VAL A 88 7.14 -11.16 -25.03
C VAL A 88 6.38 -11.27 -26.35
N SER A 89 7.11 -11.32 -27.47
CA SER A 89 6.55 -11.17 -28.82
C SER A 89 5.53 -12.22 -29.25
N ASN A 90 5.49 -13.37 -28.60
CA ASN A 90 4.55 -14.46 -28.91
C ASN A 90 3.29 -14.44 -28.03
N LEU A 91 3.15 -13.48 -27.12
CA LEU A 91 2.00 -13.37 -26.23
C LEU A 91 0.93 -12.41 -26.80
N PRO A 92 -0.37 -12.68 -26.57
CA PRO A 92 -1.46 -11.80 -26.98
C PRO A 92 -1.28 -10.35 -26.53
N ASN A 93 -1.70 -9.42 -27.40
CA ASN A 93 -1.58 -7.96 -27.21
C ASN A 93 -0.15 -7.42 -27.15
N PHE A 94 0.86 -8.14 -27.66
CA PHE A 94 2.20 -7.60 -27.81
C PHE A 94 2.22 -6.35 -28.70
N THR A 95 2.90 -5.29 -28.23
CA THR A 95 3.09 -4.01 -28.92
C THR A 95 4.54 -3.52 -28.91
N GLY A 96 5.39 -4.06 -28.04
CA GLY A 96 6.81 -3.76 -28.01
C GLY A 96 7.49 -4.33 -26.77
N ALA A 97 8.74 -4.78 -26.92
CA ALA A 97 9.44 -5.53 -25.86
C ALA A 97 9.69 -4.70 -24.59
N THR A 98 10.09 -3.43 -24.74
CA THR A 98 10.37 -2.51 -23.62
C THR A 98 9.38 -1.34 -23.59
N PRO A 99 9.25 -0.59 -22.47
CA PRO A 99 8.40 0.61 -22.43
C PRO A 99 8.68 1.61 -23.55
N LYS A 100 9.97 1.82 -23.86
CA LYS A 100 10.42 2.66 -24.98
C LYS A 100 9.91 2.13 -26.32
N ASP A 101 10.04 0.83 -26.60
CA ASP A 101 9.63 0.26 -27.89
C ASP A 101 8.11 0.38 -28.08
N ARG A 102 7.33 0.20 -27.01
CA ARG A 102 5.88 0.42 -27.02
C ARG A 102 5.53 1.87 -27.32
N ALA A 103 6.17 2.82 -26.63
CA ALA A 103 5.96 4.25 -26.89
C ALA A 103 6.33 4.61 -28.34
N PHE A 104 7.43 4.06 -28.86
CA PHE A 104 7.85 4.24 -30.25
C PHE A 104 6.86 3.66 -31.26
N SER A 105 6.21 2.54 -30.95
CA SER A 105 5.22 1.90 -31.82
C SER A 105 3.98 2.77 -32.03
N VAL A 106 3.61 3.59 -31.05
CA VAL A 106 2.44 4.48 -31.08
C VAL A 106 2.76 5.92 -31.46
N GLY A 107 4.01 6.21 -31.82
CA GLY A 107 4.41 7.52 -32.36
C GLY A 107 5.04 8.49 -31.35
N TYR A 108 5.56 7.99 -30.21
CA TYR A 108 6.47 8.76 -29.36
C TYR A 108 7.91 8.63 -29.89
N PHE A 109 8.78 9.62 -29.66
CA PHE A 109 10.08 9.71 -30.34
C PHE A 109 11.31 9.75 -29.42
N THR A 110 11.13 9.75 -28.10
CA THR A 110 12.23 9.71 -27.12
C THR A 110 11.98 8.67 -26.03
N GLN A 111 12.99 8.41 -25.19
CA GLN A 111 12.88 7.53 -24.02
C GLN A 111 11.73 7.95 -23.09
N ILE A 112 11.13 6.97 -22.42
CA ILE A 112 10.09 7.18 -21.40
C ILE A 112 10.48 6.45 -20.11
N SER A 113 9.90 6.88 -18.98
CA SER A 113 9.83 6.08 -17.75
C SER A 113 8.43 5.50 -17.59
N GLU A 114 8.33 4.34 -16.93
CA GLU A 114 7.06 3.65 -16.71
C GLU A 114 6.93 3.24 -15.24
N ASN A 115 5.76 3.47 -14.66
CA ASN A 115 5.34 2.80 -13.44
C ASN A 115 4.18 1.85 -13.76
N LEU A 116 4.23 0.64 -13.20
CA LEU A 116 3.25 -0.43 -13.39
C LEU A 116 2.74 -0.89 -12.02
N SER A 117 1.42 -0.97 -11.87
CA SER A 117 0.78 -1.52 -10.68
C SER A 117 -0.23 -2.59 -11.10
N VAL A 118 -0.06 -3.81 -10.61
CA VAL A 118 -0.90 -4.96 -10.96
C VAL A 118 -1.83 -5.31 -9.80
N GLY A 119 -3.13 -5.41 -10.09
CA GLY A 119 -4.15 -5.84 -9.13
C GLY A 119 -4.49 -4.82 -8.03
N ALA A 120 -4.32 -3.53 -8.28
CA ALA A 120 -4.77 -2.49 -7.35
C ALA A 120 -6.30 -2.32 -7.41
N GLU A 121 -6.92 -1.97 -6.28
CA GLU A 121 -8.37 -1.74 -6.16
C GLU A 121 -8.81 -0.48 -6.91
N ASP A 122 -8.04 0.60 -6.78
CA ASP A 122 -8.34 1.89 -7.39
C ASP A 122 -7.06 2.71 -7.69
N GLU A 123 -7.25 3.89 -8.29
CA GLU A 123 -6.18 4.81 -8.66
C GLU A 123 -5.35 5.28 -7.46
N VAL A 124 -5.97 5.46 -6.30
CA VAL A 124 -5.31 5.95 -5.09
C VAL A 124 -4.42 4.85 -4.52
N ALA A 125 -4.95 3.63 -4.37
CA ALA A 125 -4.20 2.46 -3.92
C ALA A 125 -3.01 2.16 -4.85
N SER A 126 -3.20 2.29 -6.16
CA SER A 126 -2.15 2.14 -7.16
C SER A 126 -1.03 3.17 -6.96
N ILE A 127 -1.37 4.46 -6.90
CA ILE A 127 -0.39 5.54 -6.75
C ILE A 127 0.29 5.49 -5.37
N ASP A 128 -0.43 5.24 -4.28
CA ASP A 128 0.16 5.14 -2.94
C ASP A 128 1.09 3.94 -2.80
N GLY A 129 0.73 2.80 -3.41
CA GLY A 129 1.61 1.63 -3.49
C GLY A 129 2.92 1.96 -4.20
N LEU A 130 2.83 2.54 -5.40
CA LEU A 130 3.97 2.96 -6.20
C LEU A 130 4.79 4.08 -5.56
N MET A 131 4.16 5.00 -4.84
CA MET A 131 4.85 6.03 -4.07
C MET A 131 5.52 5.47 -2.81
N SER A 132 5.09 4.33 -2.28
CA SER A 132 5.79 3.63 -1.20
C SER A 132 6.99 2.80 -1.69
N ALA A 133 7.01 2.45 -2.98
CA ALA A 133 8.08 1.74 -3.66
C ALA A 133 9.14 2.75 -4.16
N ILE A 134 10.39 2.62 -3.73
CA ILE A 134 11.36 3.71 -3.83
C ILE A 134 11.81 4.00 -5.27
N TYR A 135 11.97 2.98 -6.10
CA TYR A 135 12.38 3.17 -7.50
C TYR A 135 11.22 3.78 -8.30
N HIS A 136 10.00 3.30 -8.08
CA HIS A 136 8.80 3.85 -8.72
C HIS A 136 8.50 5.28 -8.30
N ARG A 137 8.73 5.63 -7.02
CA ARG A 137 8.63 6.99 -6.51
C ARG A 137 9.56 7.94 -7.26
N PHE A 138 10.83 7.57 -7.45
CA PHE A 138 11.75 8.39 -8.23
C PHE A 138 11.27 8.58 -9.67
N GLY A 139 10.62 7.58 -10.27
CA GLY A 139 9.93 7.74 -11.55
C GLY A 139 8.82 8.81 -11.51
N PHE A 140 7.91 8.74 -10.53
CA PHE A 140 6.81 9.70 -10.41
C PHE A 140 7.24 11.12 -10.05
N LEU A 141 8.34 11.26 -9.32
CA LEU A 141 8.88 12.53 -8.84
C LEU A 141 10.06 13.04 -9.68
N ASP A 142 10.38 12.40 -10.82
CA ASP A 142 11.47 12.83 -11.68
C ASP A 142 11.27 14.30 -12.09
N THR A 143 12.33 15.07 -11.92
CA THR A 143 12.40 16.50 -12.23
C THR A 143 12.44 16.78 -13.73
N LYS A 144 12.72 15.77 -14.56
CA LYS A 144 12.87 15.86 -16.03
C LYS A 144 11.60 15.57 -16.81
N ILE A 145 10.55 15.06 -16.18
CA ILE A 145 9.27 14.75 -16.84
C ILE A 145 8.27 15.90 -16.72
N ASN A 146 7.44 16.09 -17.75
CA ASN A 146 6.37 17.11 -17.79
C ASN A 146 5.08 16.62 -18.43
N GLU A 147 5.03 15.38 -18.91
CA GLU A 147 3.84 14.78 -19.50
C GLU A 147 3.70 13.32 -19.10
N ILE A 148 2.47 12.82 -19.17
CA ILE A 148 2.12 11.47 -18.77
C ILE A 148 0.96 10.94 -19.60
N GLY A 149 1.04 9.68 -19.98
CA GLY A 149 -0.09 8.88 -20.38
C GLY A 149 -0.36 7.81 -19.34
N TYR A 150 -1.61 7.57 -19.02
CA TYR A 150 -1.97 6.55 -18.04
C TYR A 150 -3.23 5.81 -18.48
N ALA A 151 -3.32 4.55 -18.12
CA ALA A 151 -4.48 3.73 -18.38
C ALA A 151 -4.66 2.67 -17.30
N LYS A 152 -5.89 2.18 -17.19
CA LYS A 152 -6.21 1.02 -16.37
C LYS A 152 -6.94 -0.03 -17.19
N PHE A 153 -6.69 -1.30 -16.93
CA PHE A 153 -7.38 -2.41 -17.58
C PHE A 153 -7.57 -3.55 -16.58
N GLY A 154 -8.78 -4.08 -16.49
CA GLY A 154 -9.13 -5.17 -15.59
C GLY A 154 -10.61 -5.20 -15.26
N ASP A 155 -10.96 -5.88 -14.16
CA ASP A 155 -12.33 -5.97 -13.65
C ASP A 155 -12.53 -5.09 -12.41
N GLU A 156 -13.69 -5.21 -11.73
CA GLU A 156 -13.99 -4.42 -10.53
C GLU A 156 -13.12 -4.77 -9.31
N LYS A 157 -12.48 -5.95 -9.30
CA LYS A 157 -11.72 -6.47 -8.15
C LYS A 157 -10.22 -6.45 -8.36
N SER A 158 -9.77 -6.34 -9.61
CA SER A 158 -8.35 -6.36 -9.97
C SER A 158 -8.12 -5.52 -11.22
N GLN A 159 -7.47 -4.37 -11.04
CA GLN A 159 -7.10 -3.48 -12.13
C GLN A 159 -5.58 -3.37 -12.25
N ASN A 160 -5.09 -3.43 -13.48
CA ASN A 160 -3.69 -3.13 -13.80
C ASN A 160 -3.61 -1.69 -14.28
N PHE A 161 -2.74 -0.90 -13.66
CA PHE A 161 -2.49 0.50 -13.98
C PHE A 161 -1.09 0.65 -14.59
N VAL A 162 -1.01 1.40 -15.69
CA VAL A 162 0.27 1.76 -16.32
C VAL A 162 0.34 3.27 -16.44
N TYR A 163 1.50 3.82 -16.09
CA TYR A 163 1.82 5.24 -16.13
C TYR A 163 3.09 5.46 -16.94
N ASN A 164 2.96 5.91 -18.18
CA ASN A 164 4.08 6.24 -19.05
C ASN A 164 4.36 7.73 -18.97
N MET A 165 5.54 8.10 -18.49
CA MET A 165 5.93 9.48 -18.25
C MET A 165 7.04 9.89 -19.22
N GLY A 166 6.99 11.15 -19.65
CA GLY A 166 7.87 11.64 -20.72
C GLY A 166 8.28 13.11 -20.56
N ASN A 167 9.13 13.52 -21.49
CA ASN A 167 9.61 14.89 -21.62
C ASN A 167 9.21 15.41 -23.01
N SER A 168 8.19 16.28 -23.04
CA SER A 168 7.63 16.79 -24.29
C SER A 168 8.65 17.59 -25.11
N LYS A 169 9.57 18.30 -24.44
CA LYS A 169 10.62 19.09 -25.12
C LYS A 169 11.62 18.20 -25.85
N LEU A 170 12.03 17.09 -25.23
CA LEU A 170 12.88 16.09 -25.88
C LEU A 170 12.13 15.36 -27.00
N ASN A 171 10.86 15.02 -26.77
CA ASN A 171 10.03 14.40 -27.80
C ASN A 171 9.88 15.30 -29.03
N ASP A 172 9.63 16.60 -28.85
CA ASP A 172 9.55 17.59 -29.93
C ASP A 172 10.86 17.76 -30.69
N PHE A 173 12.01 17.67 -29.99
CA PHE A 173 13.31 17.65 -30.64
C PHE A 173 13.46 16.39 -31.51
N CYS A 174 13.18 15.21 -30.94
CA CYS A 174 13.34 13.93 -31.63
C CYS A 174 12.38 13.76 -32.82
N LYS A 175 11.16 14.31 -32.72
CA LYS A 175 10.17 14.30 -33.81
C LYS A 175 10.66 15.02 -35.07
N LYS A 176 11.55 16.01 -34.94
CA LYS A 176 12.13 16.72 -36.09
C LYS A 176 13.12 15.87 -36.89
N ALA A 177 13.62 14.78 -36.30
CA ALA A 177 14.58 13.86 -36.90
C ALA A 177 15.84 14.56 -37.49
N LYS A 178 16.27 15.65 -36.86
CA LYS A 178 17.41 16.47 -37.32
C LYS A 178 18.43 16.64 -36.20
N SER A 179 19.67 16.24 -36.47
CA SER A 179 20.79 16.47 -35.55
C SER A 179 21.07 17.96 -35.36
N ASP A 180 21.53 18.31 -34.18
CA ASP A 180 22.20 19.58 -33.97
C ASP A 180 23.55 19.60 -34.71
N ASN A 181 23.99 20.80 -35.06
CA ASN A 181 25.29 21.05 -35.69
C ASN A 181 26.21 21.79 -34.71
N GLY A 182 27.51 21.77 -34.96
CA GLY A 182 28.51 22.53 -34.20
C GLY A 182 29.60 21.64 -33.58
N TYR A 183 30.38 22.24 -32.67
CA TYR A 183 31.46 21.58 -31.96
C TYR A 183 31.06 21.29 -30.51
N GLY A 184 31.71 20.31 -29.88
CA GLY A 184 31.48 19.95 -28.48
C GLY A 184 30.96 18.53 -28.30
N LYS A 185 30.42 18.25 -27.12
CA LYS A 185 29.89 16.93 -26.77
C LYS A 185 28.46 16.77 -27.27
N PHE A 186 28.18 15.63 -27.88
CA PHE A 186 26.86 15.26 -28.39
C PHE A 186 26.40 13.92 -27.79
N TYR A 187 25.10 13.81 -27.59
CA TYR A 187 24.44 12.56 -27.21
C TYR A 187 23.70 11.98 -28.42
N THR A 188 23.87 10.67 -28.63
CA THR A 188 23.11 9.88 -29.61
C THR A 188 22.18 8.90 -28.87
N LYS A 189 21.31 8.18 -29.58
CA LYS A 189 20.36 7.20 -29.00
C LYS A 189 19.33 7.79 -28.00
N VAL A 190 19.24 9.11 -27.93
CA VAL A 190 18.17 9.82 -27.19
C VAL A 190 16.83 9.64 -27.90
N CYS A 191 16.86 9.70 -29.23
CA CYS A 191 15.69 9.64 -30.10
C CYS A 191 15.45 8.23 -30.68
N LYS A 192 14.23 7.98 -31.13
CA LYS A 192 13.85 6.80 -31.92
C LYS A 192 14.74 6.62 -33.16
N ASN A 193 15.07 7.71 -33.83
CA ASN A 193 16.14 7.71 -34.82
C ASN A 193 17.48 7.86 -34.07
N GLU A 194 18.20 6.75 -33.91
CA GLU A 194 19.43 6.69 -33.10
C GLU A 194 20.57 7.55 -33.66
N ASN A 195 20.51 7.91 -34.95
CA ASN A 195 21.50 8.76 -35.62
C ASN A 195 21.30 10.26 -35.35
N VAL A 196 20.17 10.65 -34.73
CA VAL A 196 19.95 12.04 -34.34
C VAL A 196 20.84 12.35 -33.14
N ALA A 197 21.74 13.32 -33.33
CA ALA A 197 22.65 13.81 -32.30
C ALA A 197 22.11 15.12 -31.70
N ILE A 198 22.10 15.21 -30.37
CA ILE A 198 21.75 16.44 -29.62
C ILE A 198 22.98 16.96 -28.90
N SER A 199 23.23 18.28 -28.93
CA SER A 199 24.34 18.85 -28.17
C SER A 199 24.10 18.73 -26.66
N GLU A 200 25.16 18.61 -25.86
CA GLU A 200 25.05 18.50 -24.40
C GLU A 200 24.30 19.69 -23.78
N ASP A 201 24.60 20.92 -24.22
CA ASP A 201 23.92 22.13 -23.74
C ASP A 201 22.41 22.09 -23.99
N LYS A 202 22.02 21.65 -25.19
CA LYS A 202 20.60 21.55 -25.54
C LYS A 202 19.93 20.42 -24.77
N TYR A 203 20.57 19.24 -24.68
CA TYR A 203 20.05 18.12 -23.89
C TYR A 203 19.78 18.52 -22.43
N ASN A 204 20.76 19.19 -21.80
CA ASN A 204 20.62 19.71 -20.45
C ASN A 204 19.50 20.75 -20.35
N SER A 205 19.38 21.66 -21.32
CA SER A 205 18.31 22.66 -21.37
C SER A 205 16.91 22.05 -21.49
N LEU A 206 16.74 20.99 -22.31
CA LEU A 206 15.46 20.31 -22.49
C LEU A 206 15.08 19.45 -21.28
N ASN A 207 16.06 18.91 -20.54
CA ASN A 207 15.83 18.16 -19.30
C ASN A 207 15.58 19.03 -18.06
N ARG A 208 15.94 20.32 -18.09
CA ARG A 208 15.64 21.28 -17.01
C ARG A 208 14.17 21.70 -17.03
N ILE A 209 13.27 20.75 -16.80
CA ILE A 209 11.83 20.99 -16.65
C ILE A 209 11.57 21.66 -15.29
N ASN A 210 11.94 20.98 -14.19
CA ASN A 210 11.81 21.51 -12.85
C ASN A 210 13.14 22.09 -12.37
N ARG A 211 13.10 23.26 -11.72
CA ARG A 211 14.30 24.01 -11.28
C ARG A 211 14.59 23.93 -9.78
N ASN A 212 13.75 23.22 -9.04
CA ASN A 212 13.86 23.01 -7.60
C ASN A 212 15.23 22.43 -7.29
N GLU A 213 15.78 22.77 -6.12
CA GLU A 213 17.08 22.25 -5.69
C GLU A 213 17.01 20.77 -5.32
N TYR A 214 15.89 20.37 -4.71
CA TYR A 214 15.63 19.00 -4.27
C TYR A 214 14.13 18.72 -4.27
N VAL A 215 13.81 17.43 -4.16
CA VAL A 215 12.47 16.88 -4.00
C VAL A 215 12.54 15.91 -2.84
N TYR A 216 11.70 16.07 -1.82
CA TYR A 216 11.60 15.11 -0.72
C TYR A 216 10.18 14.55 -0.61
N PHE A 217 10.11 13.33 -0.09
CA PHE A 217 8.87 12.61 0.16
C PHE A 217 9.12 11.57 1.25
N PRO A 218 8.18 11.28 2.16
CA PRO A 218 6.87 11.92 2.29
C PRO A 218 6.95 13.33 2.85
N ASN A 219 6.02 14.16 2.42
CA ASN A 219 5.92 15.58 2.77
C ASN A 219 4.46 16.00 2.98
N SER A 220 3.62 15.05 3.42
CA SER A 220 2.20 15.25 3.48
C SER A 220 1.52 14.57 4.66
N VAL A 221 0.24 14.87 4.84
CA VAL A 221 -0.58 14.38 5.96
C VAL A 221 -1.20 13.00 5.74
N GLN A 222 -0.99 12.36 4.58
CA GLN A 222 -1.60 11.07 4.25
C GLN A 222 -0.60 10.19 3.51
N THR A 223 0.39 9.71 4.26
CA THR A 223 1.43 8.82 3.74
C THR A 223 1.17 7.39 4.21
N LYS A 224 1.24 6.40 3.32
CA LYS A 224 1.19 4.99 3.75
C LYS A 224 2.23 4.70 4.84
N ALA A 225 1.85 3.97 5.89
CA ALA A 225 2.73 3.74 7.04
C ALA A 225 3.85 2.71 6.78
N PHE A 226 3.65 1.79 5.85
CA PHE A 226 4.58 0.70 5.57
C PHE A 226 4.75 0.44 4.08
N PHE A 227 5.83 -0.25 3.75
CA PHE A 227 6.19 -0.76 2.43
C PHE A 227 6.52 -2.25 2.56
N SER A 228 6.30 -3.05 1.52
CA SER A 228 6.52 -4.50 1.61
C SER A 228 6.92 -5.21 0.32
N ARG A 229 6.70 -4.61 -0.86
CA ARG A 229 6.99 -5.26 -2.14
C ARG A 229 7.34 -4.23 -3.20
N GLU A 230 8.46 -4.47 -3.87
CA GLU A 230 8.89 -3.80 -5.09
C GLU A 230 9.74 -4.79 -5.87
N THR A 231 9.73 -4.71 -7.20
CA THR A 231 10.64 -5.47 -8.05
C THR A 231 11.42 -4.50 -8.94
N PRO A 232 12.76 -4.49 -8.89
CA PRO A 232 13.59 -5.28 -7.98
C PRO A 232 13.49 -4.80 -6.52
N ASP A 233 13.87 -5.64 -5.55
CA ASP A 233 13.66 -5.36 -4.13
C ASP A 233 14.78 -4.46 -3.57
N PRO A 234 14.49 -3.23 -3.08
CA PRO A 234 15.50 -2.34 -2.50
C PRO A 234 16.01 -2.79 -1.11
N MET A 235 15.27 -3.67 -0.42
CA MET A 235 15.53 -4.08 0.97
C MET A 235 15.41 -5.61 1.13
N PRO A 236 16.22 -6.42 0.44
CA PRO A 236 16.07 -7.88 0.41
C PRO A 236 16.21 -8.57 1.78
N GLU A 237 16.77 -7.89 2.78
CA GLU A 237 16.82 -8.39 4.16
C GLU A 237 15.51 -8.26 4.96
N CYS A 238 14.50 -7.57 4.42
CA CYS A 238 13.25 -7.24 5.10
C CYS A 238 12.04 -7.43 4.17
N ARG A 239 11.02 -8.16 4.63
CA ARG A 239 9.76 -8.37 3.89
C ARG A 239 8.72 -7.27 4.12
N ILE A 240 8.88 -6.48 5.18
CA ILE A 240 8.06 -5.30 5.48
C ILE A 240 8.92 -4.25 6.18
N THR A 241 8.82 -3.00 5.78
CA THR A 241 9.49 -1.85 6.39
C THR A 241 8.50 -0.71 6.59
N ALA A 242 8.91 0.36 7.25
CA ALA A 242 8.23 1.63 7.07
C ALA A 242 8.27 2.07 5.59
N ASN A 243 7.31 2.90 5.19
CA ASN A 243 7.39 3.59 3.92
C ASN A 243 8.69 4.44 3.88
N PRO A 244 9.57 4.27 2.87
CA PRO A 244 10.84 4.95 2.87
C PRO A 244 10.68 6.47 2.87
N VAL A 245 11.60 7.17 3.52
CA VAL A 245 11.72 8.63 3.46
C VAL A 245 12.85 8.95 2.51
N SER A 246 12.60 9.74 1.47
CA SER A 246 13.55 9.99 0.40
C SER A 246 13.75 11.47 0.14
N ILE A 247 14.95 11.80 -0.35
CA ILE A 247 15.28 13.08 -0.94
C ILE A 247 16.10 12.85 -2.20
N GLU A 248 15.78 13.59 -3.25
CA GLU A 248 16.49 13.63 -4.51
C GLU A 248 16.92 15.07 -4.80
N PHE A 249 18.21 15.29 -5.00
CA PHE A 249 18.73 16.58 -5.45
C PHE A 249 18.67 16.69 -6.97
N ASN A 250 18.46 17.90 -7.47
CA ASN A 250 18.43 18.13 -8.91
C ASN A 250 19.84 17.96 -9.50
N GLU A 251 19.99 17.00 -10.42
CA GLU A 251 21.29 16.64 -11.03
C GLU A 251 21.96 17.78 -11.82
N PHE A 252 21.21 18.82 -12.20
CA PHE A 252 21.76 20.01 -12.85
C PHE A 252 22.30 21.04 -11.84
N ARG A 253 22.27 20.73 -10.55
CA ARG A 253 22.85 21.53 -9.46
C ARG A 253 24.18 20.95 -9.02
N LYS A 254 24.78 21.59 -8.03
CA LYS A 254 26.09 21.19 -7.52
C LYS A 254 25.98 19.88 -6.73
N PRO A 255 27.01 19.01 -6.81
CA PRO A 255 27.03 17.76 -6.08
C PRO A 255 26.77 17.94 -4.59
N VAL A 256 26.07 16.96 -4.02
CA VAL A 256 25.74 16.92 -2.60
C VAL A 256 26.41 15.70 -1.97
N LYS A 257 26.99 15.91 -0.79
CA LYS A 257 27.48 14.82 0.06
C LYS A 257 26.61 14.74 1.31
N MET A 258 25.81 13.68 1.42
CA MET A 258 25.03 13.41 2.62
C MET A 258 25.93 13.24 3.85
N LYS A 259 25.53 13.87 4.96
CA LYS A 259 26.15 13.74 6.28
C LYS A 259 25.31 12.90 7.22
N SER A 260 24.01 13.16 7.28
CA SER A 260 23.07 12.37 8.08
C SER A 260 21.67 12.42 7.49
N PHE A 261 20.89 11.36 7.72
CA PHE A 261 19.49 11.27 7.36
C PHE A 261 18.75 10.58 8.49
N LYS A 262 17.94 11.34 9.23
CA LYS A 262 17.31 10.90 10.47
C LYS A 262 15.81 11.14 10.42
N VAL A 263 15.06 10.21 10.99
CA VAL A 263 13.61 10.31 11.16
C VAL A 263 13.30 10.14 12.64
N PHE A 264 12.37 10.95 13.15
CA PHE A 264 11.99 11.02 14.55
C PHE A 264 10.49 10.76 14.69
N GLU A 265 10.14 9.90 15.64
CA GLU A 265 8.79 9.79 16.18
C GLU A 265 8.71 10.66 17.44
N ASN A 266 7.99 11.77 17.36
CA ASN A 266 8.05 12.83 18.37
C ASN A 266 9.52 13.30 18.54
N GLU A 267 10.14 13.08 19.69
CA GLU A 267 11.55 13.42 19.98
C GLU A 267 12.50 12.22 19.85
N ASN A 268 11.99 11.01 19.57
CA ASN A 268 12.78 9.78 19.54
C ASN A 268 13.27 9.47 18.13
N GLU A 269 14.60 9.37 17.95
CA GLU A 269 15.21 8.96 16.68
C GLU A 269 14.92 7.48 16.37
N LEU A 270 14.49 7.19 15.14
CA LEU A 270 14.29 5.83 14.64
C LEU A 270 15.63 5.22 14.24
N LYS A 271 16.26 4.52 15.19
CA LYS A 271 17.63 3.97 15.03
C LYS A 271 17.70 2.66 14.25
N ASN A 272 16.63 1.86 14.24
CA ASN A 272 16.58 0.58 13.54
C ASN A 272 16.32 0.80 12.04
N SER A 273 17.32 1.33 11.34
CA SER A 273 17.16 1.83 9.97
C SER A 273 18.36 1.53 9.07
N LYS A 274 18.14 1.67 7.78
CA LYS A 274 19.17 1.61 6.72
C LYS A 274 18.95 2.77 5.77
N ILE A 275 20.05 3.42 5.37
CA ILE A 275 20.02 4.47 4.35
C ILE A 275 20.57 3.88 3.05
N LEU A 276 19.78 3.94 1.99
CA LEU A 276 20.19 3.60 0.64
C LEU A 276 20.72 4.84 -0.10
N THR A 277 21.81 4.62 -0.82
CA THR A 277 22.49 5.56 -1.71
C THR A 277 22.94 4.78 -2.96
N LYS A 278 23.44 5.48 -3.98
CA LYS A 278 24.07 4.85 -5.15
C LYS A 278 25.12 3.78 -4.80
N GLN A 279 25.85 3.94 -3.70
CA GLN A 279 26.97 3.05 -3.35
C GLN A 279 26.53 1.72 -2.74
N ASN A 280 25.34 1.65 -2.13
CA ASN A 280 24.87 0.46 -1.41
C ASN A 280 23.48 -0.02 -1.83
N ASP A 281 22.90 0.60 -2.87
CA ASP A 281 21.68 0.13 -3.49
C ASP A 281 21.91 -1.26 -4.11
N PRO A 282 21.22 -2.33 -3.62
CA PRO A 282 21.43 -3.69 -4.09
C PRO A 282 21.16 -3.86 -5.60
N ASN A 283 20.35 -2.98 -6.19
CA ASN A 283 19.96 -3.08 -7.60
C ASN A 283 20.66 -2.07 -8.51
N SER A 284 21.54 -1.21 -7.97
CA SER A 284 22.29 -0.20 -8.74
C SER A 284 21.42 0.75 -9.59
N ILE A 285 20.22 1.07 -9.11
CA ILE A 285 19.27 2.00 -9.72
C ILE A 285 19.49 3.44 -9.22
N PHE A 286 19.85 3.62 -7.94
CA PHE A 286 20.07 4.93 -7.34
C PHE A 286 21.17 5.70 -8.08
N ASN A 287 20.89 6.97 -8.36
CA ASN A 287 21.92 7.91 -8.80
C ASN A 287 22.57 8.65 -7.61
N GLU A 288 23.61 9.44 -7.88
CA GLU A 288 24.40 10.11 -6.84
C GLU A 288 23.68 11.25 -6.11
N PHE A 289 22.50 11.63 -6.58
CA PHE A 289 21.66 12.67 -6.01
C PHE A 289 20.48 12.12 -5.20
N GLN A 290 20.30 10.80 -5.16
CA GLN A 290 19.18 10.13 -4.52
C GLN A 290 19.60 9.47 -3.20
N PHE A 291 18.78 9.69 -2.17
CA PHE A 291 18.97 9.13 -0.83
C PHE A 291 17.63 8.65 -0.28
N ALA A 292 17.61 7.49 0.37
CA ALA A 292 16.39 6.96 0.98
C ALA A 292 16.67 6.32 2.34
N PHE A 293 15.94 6.73 3.37
CA PHE A 293 15.92 6.17 4.70
C PHE A 293 14.81 5.12 4.82
N PHE A 294 15.16 3.91 5.21
CA PHE A 294 14.26 2.81 5.52
C PHE A 294 14.31 2.49 7.01
N SER A 295 13.22 2.71 7.74
CA SER A 295 13.04 2.13 9.07
C SER A 295 12.61 0.68 8.94
N LYS A 296 13.29 -0.24 9.63
CA LYS A 296 12.92 -1.67 9.67
C LYS A 296 11.64 -1.89 10.50
N ASP A 297 11.38 -0.99 11.44
CA ASP A 297 10.11 -0.95 12.16
C ASP A 297 9.11 -0.13 11.33
N VAL A 298 7.89 -0.66 11.15
CA VAL A 298 6.81 0.04 10.44
C VAL A 298 6.43 1.33 11.17
N PHE A 299 6.04 2.37 10.44
CA PHE A 299 5.49 3.55 11.09
C PHE A 299 4.14 3.21 11.73
N LYS A 300 3.81 3.91 12.82
CA LYS A 300 2.46 3.89 13.39
C LYS A 300 1.50 4.58 12.42
N PHE A 301 0.25 4.16 12.42
CA PHE A 301 -0.81 4.86 11.69
C PHE A 301 -1.16 6.18 12.36
N ASN A 302 -1.57 7.17 11.56
CA ASN A 302 -2.01 8.49 12.04
C ASN A 302 -0.97 9.18 12.96
N GLN A 303 0.31 8.98 12.70
CA GLN A 303 1.41 9.47 13.53
C GLN A 303 2.23 10.50 12.74
N ASP A 304 2.58 11.58 13.43
CA ASP A 304 3.46 12.63 12.92
C ASP A 304 4.93 12.23 13.12
N TYR A 305 5.72 12.44 12.07
CA TYR A 305 7.16 12.18 12.04
C TYR A 305 7.89 13.43 11.58
N LYS A 306 9.06 13.67 12.20
CA LYS A 306 9.98 14.74 11.79
C LYS A 306 11.20 14.13 11.10
N VAL A 307 11.71 14.81 10.10
CA VAL A 307 12.88 14.40 9.33
C VAL A 307 13.94 15.47 9.41
N LEU A 308 15.20 15.05 9.57
CA LEU A 308 16.38 15.89 9.51
C LEU A 308 17.37 15.29 8.51
N PHE A 309 17.70 16.06 7.49
CA PHE A 309 18.70 15.71 6.49
C PHE A 309 19.84 16.74 6.50
N SER A 310 21.04 16.29 6.85
CA SER A 310 22.24 17.12 6.87
C SER A 310 23.13 16.77 5.69
N TYR A 311 23.68 17.78 5.02
CA TYR A 311 24.52 17.58 3.84
C TYR A 311 25.57 18.67 3.67
N ILE A 312 26.62 18.36 2.90
CA ILE A 312 27.62 19.32 2.45
C ILE A 312 27.38 19.64 0.99
N GLN A 313 27.35 20.93 0.68
CA GLN A 313 27.35 21.47 -0.67
C GLN A 313 28.18 22.77 -0.66
N ASP A 314 29.05 22.96 -1.64
CA ASP A 314 29.97 24.13 -1.68
C ASP A 314 30.84 24.28 -0.43
N ASN A 315 31.32 23.18 0.14
CA ASN A 315 32.08 23.16 1.40
C ASN A 315 31.33 23.78 2.60
N LYS A 316 30.01 23.96 2.49
CA LYS A 316 29.14 24.43 3.57
C LYS A 316 28.23 23.30 4.02
N GLU A 317 28.10 23.15 5.32
CA GLU A 317 27.11 22.27 5.93
C GLU A 317 25.74 22.93 5.91
N LYS A 318 24.73 22.19 5.50
CA LYS A 318 23.33 22.61 5.38
C LYS A 318 22.43 21.55 6.01
N ASN A 319 21.28 21.98 6.52
CA ASN A 319 20.25 21.11 7.08
C ASN A 319 18.91 21.38 6.40
N LEU A 320 18.16 20.32 6.16
CA LEU A 320 16.75 20.35 5.77
C LEU A 320 15.94 19.65 6.85
N GLU A 321 14.85 20.30 7.24
CA GLU A 321 13.89 19.76 8.19
C GLU A 321 12.51 19.80 7.56
N TRP A 322 11.79 18.68 7.64
CA TRP A 322 10.39 18.61 7.25
C TRP A 322 9.65 17.59 8.11
N SER A 323 8.34 17.58 8.01
CA SER A 323 7.50 16.63 8.71
C SER A 323 6.49 15.99 7.76
N PHE A 324 6.02 14.81 8.12
CA PHE A 324 4.93 14.14 7.44
C PHE A 324 4.07 13.39 8.45
N LYS A 325 2.86 13.04 8.04
CA LYS A 325 1.94 12.23 8.82
C LYS A 325 1.55 10.98 8.06
N THR A 326 1.52 9.86 8.76
CA THR A 326 1.03 8.60 8.19
C THR A 326 -0.49 8.58 8.13
N SER A 327 -1.05 7.95 7.09
CA SER A 327 -2.48 7.70 6.98
C SER A 327 -2.92 6.59 7.93
N SER A 328 -4.23 6.44 8.09
CA SER A 328 -4.85 5.31 8.77
C SER A 328 -5.56 4.41 7.75
N PRO A 329 -5.85 3.14 8.10
CA PRO A 329 -6.74 2.31 7.29
C PRO A 329 -8.11 2.97 7.04
N LYS A 330 -8.78 2.55 5.96
CA LYS A 330 -10.07 3.10 5.52
C LYS A 330 -11.20 2.93 6.55
N PHE A 331 -11.17 1.82 7.29
CA PHE A 331 -12.17 1.49 8.31
C PHE A 331 -11.62 1.70 9.71
N PRO A 332 -12.49 1.80 10.75
CA PRO A 332 -12.04 1.69 12.13
C PRO A 332 -11.16 0.45 12.31
N TYR A 333 -10.03 0.61 12.99
CA TYR A 333 -8.94 -0.34 12.86
C TYR A 333 -8.30 -0.74 14.19
N PHE A 334 -7.63 -1.88 14.16
CA PHE A 334 -6.87 -2.41 15.29
C PHE A 334 -5.43 -2.65 14.86
N VAL A 335 -4.49 -2.30 15.74
CA VAL A 335 -3.11 -2.80 15.69
C VAL A 335 -3.01 -3.92 16.72
N VAL A 336 -2.74 -5.14 16.24
CA VAL A 336 -2.82 -6.36 17.07
C VAL A 336 -1.51 -7.13 17.13
N LYS A 337 -1.25 -7.74 18.29
CA LYS A 337 -0.17 -8.68 18.61
C LYS A 337 -0.76 -10.07 18.86
N ASP A 338 0.13 -11.06 18.97
CA ASP A 338 -0.29 -12.41 19.35
C ASP A 338 -1.04 -12.42 20.69
N GLY A 339 -2.12 -13.19 20.76
CA GLY A 339 -2.97 -13.32 21.95
C GLY A 339 -4.05 -12.24 22.11
N ASP A 340 -4.03 -11.17 21.31
CA ASP A 340 -4.98 -10.07 21.46
C ASP A 340 -6.45 -10.50 21.31
N LYS A 341 -7.30 -9.85 22.11
CA LYS A 341 -8.76 -9.94 22.02
C LYS A 341 -9.32 -8.58 21.60
N ILE A 342 -10.15 -8.54 20.56
CA ILE A 342 -10.74 -7.31 20.03
C ILE A 342 -12.26 -7.43 19.92
N GLY A 343 -12.96 -6.30 20.08
CA GLY A 343 -14.42 -6.22 19.98
C GLY A 343 -14.86 -5.45 18.74
N VAL A 344 -15.72 -6.04 17.92
CA VAL A 344 -16.28 -5.40 16.71
C VAL A 344 -17.81 -5.37 16.75
N GLU A 345 -18.40 -4.34 16.17
CA GLU A 345 -19.84 -4.29 15.95
C GLU A 345 -20.24 -5.20 14.77
N ALA A 346 -21.42 -5.81 14.85
CA ALA A 346 -21.94 -6.61 13.76
C ALA A 346 -22.28 -5.75 12.53
N ASN A 347 -22.08 -6.33 11.34
CA ASN A 347 -22.37 -5.75 10.01
C ASN A 347 -21.58 -4.48 9.69
N LYS A 348 -20.45 -4.23 10.37
CA LYS A 348 -19.55 -3.09 10.13
C LYS A 348 -18.18 -3.60 9.72
N TRP A 349 -17.56 -2.89 8.78
CA TRP A 349 -16.20 -3.18 8.34
C TRP A 349 -15.17 -2.66 9.35
N TYR A 350 -14.15 -3.47 9.63
CA TYR A 350 -13.00 -3.11 10.44
C TYR A 350 -11.71 -3.56 9.76
N SER A 351 -10.63 -2.80 9.94
CA SER A 351 -9.29 -3.20 9.50
C SER A 351 -8.48 -3.76 10.67
N ILE A 352 -7.71 -4.80 10.44
CA ILE A 352 -6.83 -5.43 11.44
C ILE A 352 -5.43 -5.48 10.84
N PHE A 353 -4.54 -4.70 11.45
CA PHE A 353 -3.12 -4.74 11.15
C PHE A 353 -2.38 -5.59 12.19
N PHE A 354 -1.75 -6.66 11.74
CA PHE A 354 -0.94 -7.53 12.59
C PHE A 354 0.46 -6.94 12.74
N GLU A 355 0.71 -6.28 13.87
CA GLU A 355 1.96 -5.58 14.15
C GLU A 355 3.15 -6.56 14.06
N PRO A 356 4.11 -6.34 13.14
CA PRO A 356 5.26 -7.22 13.00
C PRO A 356 6.17 -7.11 14.23
N ASN A 357 6.70 -8.25 14.70
CA ASN A 357 7.74 -8.29 15.74
C ASN A 357 9.12 -7.86 15.18
N ASP A 358 9.35 -8.11 13.89
CA ASP A 358 10.53 -7.71 13.13
C ASP A 358 10.17 -7.56 11.64
N CYS A 359 11.11 -7.06 10.83
CA CYS A 359 10.86 -6.74 9.42
C CYS A 359 10.61 -7.97 8.51
N ASN A 360 10.71 -9.20 9.03
CA ASN A 360 10.41 -10.45 8.31
C ASN A 360 9.13 -11.14 8.81
N ASP A 361 8.49 -10.61 9.86
CA ASP A 361 7.25 -11.10 10.44
C ASP A 361 6.02 -10.73 9.58
N VAL A 362 5.91 -11.40 8.43
CA VAL A 362 4.84 -11.23 7.44
C VAL A 362 4.07 -12.54 7.29
N PHE A 363 2.74 -12.49 7.41
CA PHE A 363 1.90 -13.65 7.10
C PHE A 363 1.50 -13.69 5.63
N THR A 364 1.39 -14.88 5.06
CA THR A 364 0.90 -15.08 3.67
C THR A 364 -0.44 -15.78 3.62
N SER A 365 -0.83 -16.43 4.71
CA SER A 365 -2.07 -17.17 4.83
C SER A 365 -2.55 -17.17 6.28
N TYR A 366 -3.84 -17.45 6.46
CA TYR A 366 -4.46 -17.54 7.77
C TYR A 366 -5.57 -18.59 7.78
N LYS A 367 -5.87 -19.12 8.97
CA LYS A 367 -6.97 -20.04 9.24
C LYS A 367 -7.96 -19.38 10.18
N THR A 368 -9.24 -19.58 9.91
CA THR A 368 -10.32 -19.04 10.75
C THR A 368 -11.14 -20.14 11.40
N THR A 369 -11.62 -19.87 12.61
CA THR A 369 -12.60 -20.71 13.30
C THR A 369 -13.65 -19.81 13.91
N TYR A 370 -14.93 -20.06 13.65
CA TYR A 370 -16.01 -19.21 14.10
C TYR A 370 -17.19 -20.00 14.67
N ARG A 371 -17.93 -19.41 15.61
CA ARG A 371 -19.13 -20.01 16.23
C ARG A 371 -20.21 -18.95 16.42
N PHE A 372 -21.48 -19.35 16.28
CA PHE A 372 -22.66 -18.49 16.46
C PHE A 372 -22.70 -17.24 15.58
N MET A 373 -22.15 -17.35 14.36
CA MET A 373 -22.13 -16.28 13.36
C MET A 373 -22.22 -16.84 11.94
N LYS A 374 -22.60 -15.99 10.99
CA LYS A 374 -22.50 -16.28 9.55
C LYS A 374 -21.03 -16.39 9.15
N LYS A 375 -20.76 -16.95 7.97
CA LYS A 375 -19.41 -17.01 7.41
C LYS A 375 -18.79 -15.60 7.41
N PRO A 376 -17.64 -15.39 8.07
CA PRO A 376 -16.95 -14.10 8.08
C PRO A 376 -16.59 -13.65 6.66
N LEU A 377 -16.79 -12.37 6.38
CA LEU A 377 -16.24 -11.71 5.19
C LEU A 377 -14.85 -11.18 5.57
N ILE A 378 -13.82 -11.62 4.85
CA ILE A 378 -12.43 -11.23 5.10
C ILE A 378 -11.76 -10.93 3.77
N GLU A 379 -11.14 -9.76 3.68
CA GLU A 379 -10.42 -9.28 2.49
C GLU A 379 -8.97 -8.98 2.89
N SER A 380 -8.02 -9.49 2.12
CA SER A 380 -6.60 -9.18 2.29
C SER A 380 -6.25 -8.04 1.35
N LEU A 381 -6.03 -6.85 1.90
CA LEU A 381 -5.74 -5.65 1.11
C LEU A 381 -4.23 -5.45 0.92
N ASP A 382 -3.44 -5.75 1.95
CA ASP A 382 -2.02 -5.44 1.96
C ASP A 382 -1.28 -6.37 2.93
N THR A 383 0.05 -6.27 2.93
CA THR A 383 0.91 -7.02 3.83
C THR A 383 0.53 -6.74 5.28
N ASN A 384 0.27 -7.82 6.02
CA ASN A 384 -0.19 -7.80 7.40
C ASN A 384 -1.51 -7.06 7.69
N LEU A 385 -2.27 -6.66 6.67
CA LEU A 385 -3.53 -5.91 6.82
C LEU A 385 -4.71 -6.68 6.21
N ILE A 386 -5.71 -6.97 7.03
CA ILE A 386 -6.99 -7.54 6.56
C ILE A 386 -8.16 -6.64 6.94
N ASN A 387 -9.21 -6.67 6.13
CA ASN A 387 -10.51 -6.15 6.49
C ASN A 387 -11.44 -7.30 6.89
N ILE A 388 -12.28 -7.07 7.89
CA ILE A 388 -13.29 -8.02 8.33
C ILE A 388 -14.67 -7.37 8.42
N ASN A 389 -15.71 -8.14 8.09
CA ASN A 389 -17.09 -7.80 8.39
C ASN A 389 -17.81 -9.04 8.92
N LEU A 390 -18.32 -8.93 10.16
CA LEU A 390 -18.86 -10.05 10.92
C LEU A 390 -20.36 -9.87 11.18
N SER A 391 -21.15 -10.92 11.00
CA SER A 391 -22.58 -10.94 11.32
C SER A 391 -22.91 -12.15 12.21
N GLY A 392 -23.48 -11.93 13.39
CA GLY A 392 -23.80 -13.03 14.32
C GLY A 392 -24.45 -12.56 15.61
N SER A 393 -24.57 -13.47 16.59
CA SER A 393 -24.99 -13.11 17.95
C SER A 393 -23.94 -12.27 18.66
N LYS A 394 -24.37 -11.42 19.59
CA LYS A 394 -23.49 -10.86 20.60
C LYS A 394 -22.67 -11.96 21.30
N ASN A 395 -21.40 -11.70 21.54
CA ASN A 395 -20.40 -12.63 22.07
C ASN A 395 -20.04 -13.80 21.13
N ALA A 396 -20.54 -13.83 19.89
CA ALA A 396 -20.01 -14.73 18.88
C ALA A 396 -18.52 -14.46 18.68
N LYS A 397 -17.78 -15.53 18.42
CA LYS A 397 -16.31 -15.52 18.41
C LYS A 397 -15.78 -15.97 17.06
N LEU A 398 -14.85 -15.20 16.53
CA LEU A 398 -13.96 -15.56 15.43
C LEU A 398 -12.53 -15.63 15.98
N THR A 399 -11.83 -16.73 15.72
CA THR A 399 -10.39 -16.85 15.94
C THR A 399 -9.69 -16.85 14.59
N ILE A 400 -8.66 -16.01 14.45
CA ILE A 400 -7.79 -15.93 13.28
C ILE A 400 -6.40 -16.38 13.71
N LYS A 401 -5.84 -17.37 13.02
CA LYS A 401 -4.46 -17.83 13.22
C LYS A 401 -3.69 -17.67 11.91
N THR A 402 -2.66 -16.84 11.90
CA THR A 402 -1.78 -16.63 10.75
C THR A 402 -0.72 -17.74 10.66
N ASP A 403 -0.15 -17.95 9.48
CA ASP A 403 0.93 -18.91 9.24
C ASP A 403 2.25 -18.55 9.94
N ASN A 404 2.48 -17.26 10.21
CA ASN A 404 3.60 -16.78 11.03
C ASN A 404 3.38 -16.94 12.55
N GLY A 405 2.32 -17.63 12.97
CA GLY A 405 2.12 -18.08 14.36
C GLY A 405 1.21 -17.20 15.21
N LYS A 406 0.87 -15.97 14.78
CA LYS A 406 -0.01 -15.09 15.55
C LYS A 406 -1.44 -15.62 15.60
N LYS A 407 -2.08 -15.45 16.75
CA LYS A 407 -3.46 -15.84 17.00
C LYS A 407 -4.18 -14.72 17.73
N ILE A 408 -5.26 -14.22 17.13
CA ILE A 408 -6.15 -13.24 17.75
C ILE A 408 -7.56 -13.80 17.92
N THR A 409 -8.32 -13.18 18.81
CA THR A 409 -9.75 -13.45 18.98
C THR A 409 -10.58 -12.20 18.77
N VAL A 410 -11.59 -12.30 17.91
CA VAL A 410 -12.54 -11.23 17.59
C VAL A 410 -13.91 -11.58 18.16
N TYR A 411 -14.50 -10.67 18.94
CA TYR A 411 -15.82 -10.82 19.53
C TYR A 411 -16.81 -9.83 18.92
N ILE A 412 -18.03 -10.30 18.62
CA ILE A 412 -19.13 -9.41 18.23
C ILE A 412 -19.74 -8.74 19.48
N THR A 413 -19.81 -7.42 19.53
CA THR A 413 -20.26 -6.65 20.70
C THR A 413 -21.79 -6.42 20.74
N ASN A 414 -22.46 -6.50 19.60
CA ASN A 414 -23.92 -6.38 19.43
C ASN A 414 -24.46 -7.41 18.41
N SER A 415 -25.66 -7.97 18.63
CA SER A 415 -26.22 -8.97 17.72
C SER A 415 -26.63 -8.33 16.37
N SER A 416 -26.32 -8.98 15.26
CA SER A 416 -26.90 -8.62 13.96
C SER A 416 -28.41 -8.89 13.98
N GLY A 417 -29.22 -7.96 13.45
CA GLY A 417 -30.66 -8.16 13.26
C GLY A 417 -30.95 -9.49 12.55
N GLY A 418 -31.87 -10.29 13.10
CA GLY A 418 -32.23 -11.62 12.57
C GLY A 418 -31.42 -12.80 13.13
N PHE A 419 -30.32 -12.58 13.84
CA PHE A 419 -29.58 -13.63 14.56
C PHE A 419 -30.05 -13.72 16.02
N PHE A 420 -31.37 -13.81 16.18
CA PHE A 420 -31.95 -14.35 17.41
C PHE A 420 -32.09 -15.84 17.17
N ILE A 421 -31.53 -16.67 18.06
CA ILE A 421 -32.20 -17.93 18.36
C ILE A 421 -33.61 -17.48 18.72
N ASN A 422 -34.54 -17.73 17.81
CA ASN A 422 -35.90 -17.19 17.88
C ASN A 422 -36.37 -17.39 19.32
N LYS A 423 -36.84 -16.36 20.03
CA LYS A 423 -37.40 -16.58 21.39
C LYS A 423 -38.47 -17.68 21.35
N LEU A 424 -39.06 -17.90 20.18
CA LEU A 424 -39.87 -19.06 19.81
C LEU A 424 -39.16 -20.41 19.98
N TYR A 425 -37.92 -20.59 19.56
CA TYR A 425 -37.16 -21.85 19.72
C TYR A 425 -36.82 -22.15 21.19
N LEU A 426 -36.45 -21.12 21.97
CA LEU A 426 -36.29 -21.26 23.42
C LEU A 426 -37.63 -21.58 24.09
N GLY A 427 -38.72 -20.94 23.65
CA GLY A 427 -40.08 -21.24 24.09
C GLY A 427 -40.51 -22.66 23.72
N VAL A 428 -40.21 -23.13 22.50
CA VAL A 428 -40.51 -24.49 22.03
C VAL A 428 -39.70 -25.52 22.78
N ILE A 429 -38.43 -25.27 23.06
CA ILE A 429 -37.60 -26.14 23.91
C ILE A 429 -38.16 -26.17 25.34
N LEU A 430 -38.56 -25.02 25.90
CA LEU A 430 -39.19 -24.96 27.22
C LEU A 430 -40.52 -25.72 27.24
N VAL A 431 -41.33 -25.61 26.19
CA VAL A 431 -42.61 -26.30 26.03
C VAL A 431 -42.41 -27.80 25.84
N ILE A 432 -41.39 -28.23 25.10
CA ILE A 432 -41.03 -29.66 24.95
C ILE A 432 -40.54 -30.23 26.28
N ILE A 433 -39.72 -29.49 27.03
CA ILE A 433 -39.26 -29.87 28.36
C ILE A 433 -40.44 -29.94 29.35
N LEU A 434 -41.37 -28.99 29.31
CA LEU A 434 -42.59 -28.99 30.12
C LEU A 434 -43.57 -30.10 29.71
N ALA A 435 -43.70 -30.40 28.42
CA ALA A 435 -44.54 -31.50 27.93
C ALA A 435 -43.98 -32.85 28.36
N LEU A 436 -42.65 -33.05 28.28
CA LEU A 436 -41.97 -34.23 28.81
C LEU A 436 -42.12 -34.33 30.34
N PHE A 437 -42.06 -33.21 31.07
CA PHE A 437 -42.34 -33.16 32.52
C PHE A 437 -43.76 -33.65 32.87
N PHE A 438 -44.78 -33.26 32.11
CA PHE A 438 -46.16 -33.71 32.34
C PHE A 438 -46.40 -35.18 31.94
N ILE A 439 -45.74 -35.67 30.89
CA ILE A 439 -45.84 -37.07 30.46
C ILE A 439 -45.18 -38.01 31.49
N ILE A 440 -44.06 -37.60 32.09
CA ILE A 440 -43.34 -38.41 33.08
C ILE A 440 -44.05 -38.41 34.45
N ARG A 441 -44.72 -37.32 34.84
CA ARG A 441 -45.44 -37.22 36.12
C ARG A 441 -46.77 -38.01 36.17
N ARG A 442 -47.30 -38.40 35.01
CA ARG A 442 -48.54 -39.20 34.89
C ARG A 442 -48.33 -40.72 34.91
N ARG A 443 -47.09 -41.19 35.05
CA ARG A 443 -46.74 -42.61 35.21
C ARG A 443 -46.35 -42.95 36.64
#